data_AF-A0A940SHW5-F1
#
_entry.id   AF-A0A940SHW5-F1
#
_cell.length_a   1.000
_cell.length_b   1.000
_cell.length_c   1.000
_cell.angle_alpha   90.00
_cell.angle_beta   90.00
_cell.angle_gamma   90.00
#
_symmetry.space_group_name_H-M   'P 1'
#
loop_
_entity.id
_entity.type
_entity.pdbx_description
1 polymer ?
#
loop_
_entity_poly.entity_id
_entity_poly.type
_entity_poly.pdbx_seq_one_letter_code
_entity_poly.pdbx_strand_id
1 'polypeptide(L)' 'MFILITLPFYGILIWSYFYPEESFLWGKRWMYSEEPEPSEDAIIFIKIKSIIGIILVTFILIIGGFNIFN' A
#
# COMPACT_ATOMS: atom_id res chain seq x y z
N MET A 1 -21.01 3.69 -1.42
CA MET A 1 -19.99 4.59 -2.01
C MET A 1 -18.59 4.38 -1.40
N PHE A 2 -18.46 4.22 -0.09
CA PHE A 2 -17.17 4.03 0.62
C PHE A 2 -16.33 2.82 0.12
N ILE A 3 -16.98 1.70 -0.18
CA ILE A 3 -16.32 0.47 -0.68
C ILE A 3 -15.56 0.68 -2.00
N LEU A 4 -16.12 1.49 -2.91
CA LEU A 4 -15.51 1.76 -4.21
C LEU A 4 -14.22 2.59 -4.05
N ILE A 5 -14.17 3.48 -3.06
CA ILE A 5 -13.00 4.30 -2.76
C ILE A 5 -11.88 3.45 -2.17
N THR A 6 -12.19 2.43 -1.36
CA THR A 6 -11.18 1.55 -0.73
C THR A 6 -10.52 0.56 -1.68
N LEU A 7 -11.19 0.24 -2.80
CA LEU A 7 -10.73 -0.75 -3.78
C LEU A 7 -9.35 -0.43 -4.41
N PRO A 8 -9.07 0.80 -4.89
CA PRO A 8 -7.74 1.15 -5.36
C PRO A 8 -6.66 1.10 -4.27
N PHE A 9 -7.00 1.35 -3.00
CA PHE A 9 -6.03 1.24 -1.89
C PHE A 9 -5.58 -0.20 -1.71
N TYR A 10 -6.50 -1.17 -1.76
CA TYR A 10 -6.11 -2.59 -1.76
C TYR A 10 -5.23 -2.94 -2.95
N GLY A 11 -5.56 -2.44 -4.15
CA GLY A 11 -4.72 -2.65 -5.33
C GLY A 11 -3.30 -2.16 -5.13
N ILE A 12 -3.13 -0.93 -4.62
CA ILE A 12 -1.80 -0.35 -4.34
C ILE A 12 -1.07 -1.15 -3.26
N LEU A 13 -1.73 -1.54 -2.17
CA LEU A 13 -1.09 -2.26 -1.06
C LEU A 13 -0.68 -3.68 -1.46
N ILE A 14 -1.53 -4.39 -2.21
CA ILE A 14 -1.22 -5.72 -2.74
C ILE A 14 -0.06 -5.62 -3.74
N TRP A 15 -0.13 -4.66 -4.65
CA TRP A 15 0.97 -4.43 -5.60
C TRP A 15 2.28 -4.10 -4.89
N SER A 16 2.25 -3.24 -3.87
CA SER A 16 3.43 -2.89 -3.06
C SER A 16 4.04 -4.09 -2.33
N TYR A 17 3.23 -5.08 -1.95
CA TYR A 17 3.73 -6.29 -1.31
C TYR A 17 4.47 -7.21 -2.28
N PHE A 18 3.93 -7.41 -3.49
CA PHE A 18 4.50 -8.29 -4.51
C PHE A 18 5.64 -7.63 -5.31
N TYR A 19 5.56 -6.32 -5.51
CA TYR A 19 6.51 -5.50 -6.28
C TYR A 19 7.06 -4.36 -5.40
N PRO A 20 7.80 -4.71 -4.33
CA PRO A 20 8.26 -3.75 -3.31
C PRO A 20 9.32 -2.79 -3.85
N GLU A 21 10.17 -3.22 -4.79
CA GLU A 21 11.19 -2.37 -5.40
C GLU A 21 10.55 -1.29 -6.28
N GLU A 22 9.64 -1.70 -7.16
CA GLU A 22 8.93 -0.81 -8.06
C GLU A 22 8.05 0.18 -7.29
N SER A 23 7.34 -0.30 -6.26
CA SER A 23 6.49 0.53 -5.42
C SER A 23 7.29 1.49 -4.53
N PHE A 24 8.47 1.08 -4.03
CA PHE A 24 9.35 1.96 -3.25
C PHE A 24 9.84 3.15 -4.08
N LEU A 25 10.15 2.91 -5.35
CA LEU A 25 10.66 3.92 -6.28
C LEU A 25 9.55 4.68 -7.03
N TRP A 26 8.29 4.23 -6.89
CA TRP A 26 7.16 4.86 -7.55
C TRP A 26 7.06 6.35 -7.18
N GLY A 27 7.07 7.22 -8.20
CA GLY A 27 7.06 8.67 -8.03
C GLY A 27 8.40 9.30 -7.58
N LYS A 28 9.47 8.52 -7.36
CA LYS A 28 10.79 9.01 -6.94
C LYS A 28 11.90 8.77 -7.95
N ARG A 29 11.72 7.86 -8.92
CA ARG A 29 12.73 7.50 -9.94
C ARG A 29 13.37 8.71 -10.63
N TRP A 30 12.60 9.76 -10.90
CA TRP A 30 13.06 10.98 -11.56
C TRP A 30 14.02 11.84 -10.72
N MET A 31 14.14 11.58 -9.42
CA MET A 31 15.00 12.35 -8.50
C MET A 31 16.46 11.89 -8.51
N TYR A 32 16.77 10.74 -9.10
CA TYR A 32 18.08 10.13 -9.07
C TYR A 32 18.75 10.23 -10.44
N SER A 33 20.06 10.46 -10.47
CA SER A 33 20.86 10.53 -11.70
C SER A 33 21.13 9.16 -12.33
N GLU A 34 21.00 8.10 -11.53
CA GLU A 34 21.21 6.70 -11.89
C GLU A 34 20.05 5.87 -11.34
N GLU A 35 19.88 4.63 -11.82
CA GLU A 35 18.81 3.74 -11.35
C GLU A 35 19.04 3.37 -9.87
N PRO A 36 18.18 3.82 -8.94
CA PRO A 36 18.37 3.60 -7.52
C PRO A 36 17.98 2.17 -7.12
N GLU A 37 18.87 1.43 -6.47
CA GLU A 37 18.56 0.11 -5.92
C GLU A 37 18.15 0.23 -4.43
N PRO A 38 16.92 -0.19 -4.04
CA PRO A 38 16.51 -0.16 -2.65
C PRO A 38 17.27 -1.20 -1.81
N SER A 39 17.58 -0.87 -0.54
CA SER A 39 18.18 -1.84 0.38
C SER A 39 17.20 -2.95 0.76
N GLU A 40 17.72 -4.12 1.17
CA GLU A 40 16.90 -5.24 1.67
C GLU A 40 15.96 -4.82 2.80
N ASP A 41 16.46 -4.00 3.74
CA ASP A 41 15.65 -3.44 4.84
C ASP A 41 14.49 -2.59 4.32
N ALA A 42 14.70 -1.77 3.28
CA ALA A 42 13.66 -0.98 2.67
C ALA A 42 12.58 -1.86 2.03
N ILE A 43 12.98 -2.97 1.41
CA ILE A 43 12.08 -3.96 0.81
C ILE A 43 11.25 -4.68 1.88
N ILE A 44 11.88 -5.15 2.94
CA ILE A 44 11.19 -5.79 4.08
C ILE A 44 10.21 -4.80 4.70
N PHE A 45 10.61 -3.55 4.88
CA PHE A 45 9.78 -2.50 5.43
C PHE A 45 8.54 -2.21 4.57
N ILE A 46 8.68 -2.14 3.24
CA ILE A 46 7.55 -1.99 2.31
C ILE A 46 6.57 -3.15 2.45
N LYS A 47 7.07 -4.40 2.51
CA LYS A 47 6.21 -5.59 2.67
C LYS A 47 5.44 -5.56 4.00
N ILE A 48 6.11 -5.25 5.10
CA ILE A 48 5.48 -5.14 6.44
C ILE A 48 4.42 -4.02 6.43
N LYS A 49 4.76 -2.84 5.91
CA LYS A 49 3.81 -1.73 5.79
C LYS A 49 2.61 -2.06 4.93
N SER A 50 2.81 -2.81 3.85
CA SER A 50 1.72 -3.26 2.97
C SER A 50 0.73 -4.16 3.73
N ILE A 51 1.24 -5.12 4.51
CA ILE A 51 0.41 -5.99 5.37
C ILE A 51 -0.33 -5.16 6.42
N ILE A 52 0.38 -4.29 7.15
CA ILE A 52 -0.23 -3.40 8.16
C ILE A 52 -1.32 -2.54 7.52
N GLY A 53 -1.05 -1.98 6.34
CA GLY A 53 -2.01 -1.18 5.59
C GLY A 53 -3.26 -1.98 5.20
N ILE A 54 -3.10 -3.22 4.72
CA ILE A 54 -4.22 -4.12 4.40
C ILE A 54 -5.10 -4.35 5.63
N ILE A 55 -4.50 -4.63 6.78
CA ILE A 55 -5.21 -4.83 8.04
C ILE A 55 -6.00 -3.56 8.41
N LEU A 56 -5.35 -2.39 8.37
CA LEU A 56 -5.96 -1.09 8.69
C LEU A 56 -7.14 -0.75 7.77
N VAL A 57 -6.95 -0.88 6.45
CA VAL A 57 -8.03 -0.64 5.47
C VAL A 57 -9.20 -1.60 5.69
N THR A 58 -8.92 -2.85 6.06
CA THR A 58 -9.97 -3.83 6.38
C THR A 58 -10.78 -3.42 7.61
N PHE A 59 -10.12 -3.00 8.69
CA PHE A 59 -10.82 -2.49 9.88
C PHE A 59 -11.67 -1.25 9.57
N ILE A 60 -11.14 -0.31 8.79
CA ILE A 60 -11.86 0.90 8.36
C ILE A 60 -13.11 0.50 7.54
N LEU A 61 -13.01 -0.50 6.67
CA LEU A 61 -14.14 -0.98 5.88
C LEU A 61 -15.21 -1.64 6.75
N ILE A 62 -14.82 -2.46 7.72
CA ILE A 62 -15.76 -3.11 8.65
C ILE A 62 -16.47 -2.08 9.51
N ILE A 63 -15.72 -1.17 10.14
CA ILE A 63 -16.28 -0.14 11.03
C ILE A 63 -17.14 0.84 10.22
N GLY A 64 -16.62 1.34 9.09
CA GLY A 64 -17.36 2.25 8.22
C GLY A 64 -18.61 1.61 7.64
N GLY A 65 -18.55 0.33 7.26
CA GLY A 65 -19.70 -0.45 6.83
C GLY A 65 -20.74 -0.59 7.94
N PHE A 66 -20.34 -0.99 9.16
CA PHE A 66 -21.24 -1.14 10.30
C PHE A 66 -21.99 0.14 10.66
N ASN A 67 -21.32 1.30 10.65
CA ASN A 67 -21.95 2.60 10.93
C ASN A 67 -22.99 3.02 9.89
N ILE A 68 -22.98 2.46 8.68
CA ILE A 68 -23.99 2.77 7.64
C ILE A 68 -25.30 2.02 7.90
N PHE A 69 -25.27 0.89 8.61
CA PHE A 69 -26.44 0.03 8.84
C PHE A 69 -27.13 0.26 10.19
N ASN A 70 -26.48 0.95 11.14
CA ASN A 70 -27.06 1.41 12.41
C ASN A 70 -27.58 2.84 12.29
#